data_AF-A0A550BX39-F1
#
_entry.id   AF-A0A550BX39-F1
#
_cell.length_a   1.000
_cell.length_b   1.000
_cell.length_c   1.000
_cell.angle_alpha   90.00
_cell.angle_beta   90.00
_cell.angle_gamma   90.00
#
_symmetry.space_group_name_H-M   'P 1'
#
loop_
_entity.id
_entity.type
_entity.pdbx_description
1 polymer ?
#
loop_
_entity_poly.entity_id
_entity_poly.type
_entity_poly.pdbx_seq_one_letter_code
_entity_poly.pdbx_strand_id
1 'polypeptide(L)'
;MVSRFVSDIALDVLWEKQTSLAPLFQTIPRVTRRVVKWRRYYEGWEFFDSDEPDSEIVQRTVLKIPCSHQLGGDEGPELENAIDDGPGDGVRDDNACVEEDSAEEESVEDETDSGSDSDVSEDDCCLEDDCDPDDLEFTDAEYERFMHYARRIRSFDAQLRNGWFSRKIFIDNALLFAALRRGPILPRVRSIRLHKRKDLFRDGDHVFEVDRPSPDGYGEVIVHDMQATLGQLCPLAHIRDVTLPPDRDLYVLADLRDLPFLETLHLTHCRRISKAASPARAGFRALRSLSISGTSRLDHARTILSRLSSEPLRLRAFSHRNKHDMVSAADCKSAHDLFRELRARLDLEYLEQLTVSTPRCILYEPARSLLKDLCAFPNVRVANIRLAHSPGIDVDEVLDVITSAWPSLEKIFIQNNPNESFRHALLEDPNSETRRHGSLTGLAPLALRCPRLTVVSVPLQIRSESRAIPRPLEPAVANVFATRHIGVDVGQGDVGNRVDEVAAFIASLFPSLRFISACDAGSEVIERWEEVERKVKHKDIL
;
A
#
# COMPACT_ATOMS: atom_id res chain seq x y z
N MET A 1 26.30 30.15 -5.47
CA MET A 1 27.20 29.16 -4.83
C MET A 1 26.84 29.06 -3.34
N VAL A 2 25.90 28.18 -2.97
CA VAL A 2 25.50 27.97 -1.56
C VAL A 2 26.20 26.71 -1.07
N SER A 3 27.39 26.87 -0.51
CA SER A 3 28.08 25.83 0.25
C SER A 3 27.32 25.59 1.56
N ARG A 4 26.27 24.77 1.52
CA ARG A 4 25.71 24.19 2.75
C ARG A 4 26.57 23.00 3.14
N PHE A 5 27.45 23.23 4.12
CA PHE A 5 28.04 22.14 4.90
C PHE A 5 26.90 21.41 5.61
N VAL A 6 26.35 20.39 4.94
CA VAL A 6 25.48 19.42 5.60
C VAL A 6 26.42 18.50 6.38
N SER A 7 26.30 18.49 7.71
CA SER A 7 27.11 17.60 8.55
C SER A 7 26.83 16.14 8.18
N ASP A 8 27.80 15.25 8.42
CA ASP A 8 27.64 13.81 8.20
C ASP A 8 26.39 13.24 8.89
N ILE A 9 26.07 13.75 10.08
CA ILE A 9 24.87 13.38 10.85
C ILE A 9 23.59 13.75 10.09
N ALA A 10 23.55 14.95 9.50
CA ALA A 10 22.39 15.38 8.71
C ALA A 10 22.25 14.58 7.42
N LEU A 11 23.36 14.19 6.78
CA LEU A 11 23.33 13.26 5.64
C LEU A 11 22.83 11.88 6.05
N ASP A 12 23.24 11.34 7.19
CA ASP A 12 22.76 10.05 7.69
C ASP A 12 21.23 10.06 7.86
N VAL A 13 20.68 11.10 8.48
CA VAL A 13 19.22 11.25 8.68
C VAL A 13 18.48 11.41 7.34
N LEU A 14 19.03 12.21 6.41
CA LEU A 14 18.42 12.44 5.10
C LEU A 14 18.41 11.19 4.21
N TRP A 15 19.46 10.38 4.31
CA TRP A 15 19.66 9.21 3.44
C TRP A 15 19.14 7.89 4.04
N GLU A 16 18.87 7.82 5.34
CA GLU A 16 18.46 6.59 6.03
C GLU A 16 17.27 5.88 5.38
N LYS A 17 16.26 6.65 4.95
CA LYS A 17 15.03 6.12 4.32
C LYS A 17 14.84 6.72 2.94
N GLN A 18 14.89 5.89 1.91
CA GLN A 18 14.68 6.31 0.52
C GLN A 18 13.43 5.66 -0.08
N THR A 19 12.74 6.41 -0.93
CA THR A 19 11.57 5.93 -1.69
C THR A 19 11.84 5.82 -3.19
N SER A 20 13.03 6.22 -3.63
CA SER A 20 13.50 6.17 -5.02
C SER A 20 15.02 6.08 -5.01
N LEU A 21 15.59 5.43 -6.03
CA LEU A 21 17.02 5.40 -6.29
C LEU A 21 17.50 6.65 -7.05
N ALA A 22 16.60 7.44 -7.64
CA ALA A 22 16.97 8.60 -8.46
C ALA A 22 17.88 9.62 -7.73
N PRO A 23 17.66 9.96 -6.44
CA PRO A 23 18.58 10.82 -5.70
C PRO A 23 20.00 10.25 -5.65
N LEU A 24 20.14 8.92 -5.54
CA LEU A 24 21.43 8.25 -5.43
C LEU A 24 22.24 8.40 -6.72
N PHE A 25 21.62 8.18 -7.87
CA PHE A 25 22.25 8.38 -9.18
C PHE A 25 22.58 9.86 -9.45
N GLN A 26 21.78 10.80 -8.95
CA GLN A 26 22.07 12.24 -9.05
C GLN A 26 23.29 12.70 -8.24
N THR A 27 23.87 11.82 -7.39
CA THR A 27 25.14 12.13 -6.73
C THR A 27 26.34 12.04 -7.68
N ILE A 28 26.18 11.39 -8.82
CA ILE A 28 27.20 11.20 -9.85
C ILE A 28 27.20 12.42 -10.77
N PRO A 29 28.31 13.18 -10.89
CA PRO A 29 28.35 14.43 -11.66
C PRO A 29 27.98 14.29 -13.14
N ARG A 30 28.36 13.19 -13.79
CA ARG A 30 28.07 12.93 -15.21
C ARG A 30 26.61 12.53 -15.47
N VAL A 31 25.85 12.14 -14.45
CA VAL A 31 24.44 11.76 -14.63
C VAL A 31 23.60 13.01 -14.86
N THR A 32 22.98 13.11 -16.03
CA THR A 32 22.15 14.24 -16.43
C THR A 32 20.68 13.86 -16.48
N ARG A 33 19.80 14.84 -16.27
CA ARG A 33 18.35 14.68 -16.50
C ARG A 33 18.04 15.06 -17.94
N ARG A 34 17.50 14.14 -18.72
CA ARG A 34 17.04 14.39 -20.09
C ARG A 34 15.54 14.11 -20.23
N VAL A 35 14.89 14.79 -21.17
CA VAL A 35 13.50 14.51 -21.54
C VAL A 35 13.55 13.61 -22.75
N VAL A 36 13.15 12.35 -22.58
CA VAL A 36 13.11 11.37 -23.66
C VAL A 36 11.67 11.24 -24.14
N LYS A 37 11.46 11.23 -25.46
CA LYS A 37 10.17 10.96 -26.09
C LYS A 37 9.96 9.45 -26.14
N TRP A 38 8.96 8.95 -25.43
CA TRP A 38 8.59 7.54 -25.42
C TRP A 38 7.33 7.35 -26.26
N ARG A 39 7.35 6.43 -27.23
CA ARG A 39 6.09 6.01 -27.87
C ARG A 39 5.35 5.05 -26.94
N ARG A 40 4.07 5.34 -26.70
CA ARG A 40 3.21 4.48 -25.90
C ARG A 40 2.62 3.40 -26.80
N TYR A 41 3.13 2.18 -26.71
CA TYR A 41 2.54 1.04 -27.41
C TYR A 41 1.20 0.67 -26.74
N TYR A 42 0.09 0.82 -27.46
CA TYR A 42 -1.19 0.22 -27.09
C TYR A 42 -1.12 -1.29 -27.39
N GLU A 43 -1.45 -2.11 -26.40
CA GLU A 43 -1.81 -3.54 -26.58
C GLU A 43 -0.77 -4.50 -27.20
N GLY A 44 0.53 -4.27 -27.05
CA GLY A 44 1.51 -5.36 -27.07
C GLY A 44 1.82 -6.01 -28.42
N TRP A 45 1.78 -5.25 -29.53
CA TRP A 45 2.32 -5.68 -30.83
C TRP A 45 3.51 -4.83 -31.25
N GLU A 46 4.61 -5.48 -31.65
CA GLU A 46 5.68 -4.84 -32.42
C GLU A 46 5.17 -4.63 -33.85
N PHE A 47 5.04 -3.37 -34.27
CA PHE A 47 5.01 -3.04 -35.69
C PHE A 47 6.36 -2.45 -36.05
N PHE A 48 7.17 -3.25 -36.76
CA PHE A 48 8.23 -2.70 -37.59
C PHE A 48 7.52 -2.12 -38.83
N ASP A 49 7.65 -0.81 -39.01
CA ASP A 49 7.24 -0.03 -40.18
C ASP A 49 5.76 -0.18 -40.62
N SER A 50 4.87 0.63 -40.04
CA SER A 50 3.75 1.27 -40.78
C SER A 50 2.92 2.21 -39.90
N ASP A 51 2.98 3.51 -40.19
CA ASP A 51 1.87 4.48 -40.27
C ASP A 51 0.60 4.27 -39.41
N GLU A 52 0.70 4.24 -38.08
CA GLU A 52 -0.44 4.58 -37.21
C GLU A 52 -0.22 5.94 -36.51
N PRO A 53 -1.04 6.97 -36.81
CA PRO A 53 -0.84 8.35 -36.34
C PRO A 53 -1.23 8.61 -34.87
N ASP A 54 -1.72 7.61 -34.13
CA ASP A 54 -2.30 7.81 -32.79
C ASP A 54 -1.52 7.17 -31.63
N SER A 55 -0.23 6.86 -31.81
CA SER A 55 0.64 6.52 -30.68
C SER A 55 0.96 7.78 -29.87
N GLU A 56 0.34 7.95 -28.69
CA GLU A 56 0.65 9.05 -27.78
C GLU A 56 2.16 9.07 -27.48
N ILE A 57 2.90 10.05 -28.02
CA ILE A 57 4.28 10.32 -27.64
C ILE A 57 4.26 10.91 -26.23
N VAL A 58 4.69 10.13 -25.24
CA VAL A 58 4.78 10.57 -23.86
C VAL A 58 6.21 11.05 -23.58
N GLN A 59 6.37 12.31 -23.19
CA GLN A 59 7.65 12.82 -22.71
C GLN A 59 7.92 12.37 -21.27
N ARG A 60 9.09 11.81 -21.01
CA ARG A 60 9.53 11.31 -19.69
C ARG A 60 10.88 11.90 -19.32
N THR A 61 11.10 12.19 -18.03
CA THR A 61 12.40 12.65 -17.54
C THR A 61 13.26 11.46 -17.09
N VAL A 62 14.36 11.18 -17.79
CA VAL A 62 15.26 10.04 -17.52
C VAL A 62 16.62 10.55 -17.01
N LEU A 63 17.23 9.82 -16.08
CA LEU A 63 18.63 9.98 -15.68
C LEU A 63 19.50 9.07 -16.52
N LYS A 64 20.45 9.63 -17.26
CA LYS A 64 21.40 8.87 -18.10
C LYS A 64 22.80 9.46 -18.03
N ILE A 65 23.82 8.64 -18.31
CA ILE A 65 25.16 9.14 -18.66
C ILE A 65 25.10 9.52 -20.13
N PRO A 66 25.38 10.77 -20.51
CA PRO A 66 25.44 11.15 -21.92
C PRO A 66 26.65 10.47 -22.58
N CYS A 67 26.45 9.90 -23.76
CA CYS A 67 27.55 9.41 -24.58
C CYS A 67 28.30 10.58 -25.24
N SER A 68 29.51 10.31 -25.73
CA SER A 68 30.37 11.30 -26.41
C SER A 68 29.69 12.00 -27.59
N HIS A 69 28.89 11.28 -28.38
CA HIS A 69 28.08 11.84 -29.48
C HIS A 69 27.05 12.88 -29.02
N GLN A 70 26.54 12.73 -27.80
CA GLN A 70 25.53 13.63 -27.20
C GLN A 70 26.14 14.86 -26.49
N LEU A 71 27.47 14.96 -26.46
CA LEU A 71 28.21 16.07 -25.88
C LEU A 71 28.79 17.01 -26.95
N GLY A 72 28.84 16.58 -28.22
CA GLY A 72 29.49 17.31 -29.32
C GLY A 72 28.61 18.29 -30.09
N GLY A 73 27.33 18.47 -29.73
CA GLY A 73 26.39 19.33 -30.46
C GLY A 73 26.40 20.81 -30.07
N ASP A 74 27.18 21.22 -29.07
CA ASP A 74 27.06 22.55 -28.44
C ASP A 74 28.33 23.43 -28.59
N GLU A 75 29.16 23.21 -29.62
CA GLU A 75 30.33 24.05 -29.93
C GLU A 75 30.25 24.74 -31.32
N GLY A 76 29.47 25.83 -31.39
CA GLY A 76 29.79 27.06 -32.16
C GLY A 76 29.52 27.12 -33.68
N PRO A 77 29.52 28.33 -34.29
CA PRO A 77 30.27 29.50 -33.84
C PRO A 77 29.47 30.81 -33.68
N GLU A 78 29.83 31.55 -32.62
CA GLU A 78 29.84 33.01 -32.66
C GLU A 78 30.80 33.47 -33.75
N LEU A 79 30.30 34.16 -34.77
CA LEU A 79 31.11 35.08 -35.57
C LEU A 79 30.27 36.30 -35.96
N GLU A 80 30.68 37.41 -35.35
CA GLU A 80 30.76 38.76 -35.93
C GLU A 80 29.57 39.27 -36.75
N ASN A 81 28.90 40.32 -36.25
CA ASN A 81 28.83 41.58 -37.00
C ASN A 81 28.33 42.72 -36.10
N ALA A 82 29.21 43.69 -35.90
CA ALA A 82 28.91 45.00 -35.35
C ALA A 82 28.81 46.00 -36.52
N ILE A 83 27.73 46.79 -36.52
CA ILE A 83 27.57 48.13 -37.15
C ILE A 83 27.58 48.16 -38.69
N ASP A 84 26.48 48.55 -39.34
CA ASP A 84 26.25 49.94 -39.81
C ASP A 84 25.03 50.08 -40.76
N ASP A 85 24.26 51.14 -40.52
CA ASP A 85 23.36 51.94 -41.37
C ASP A 85 22.47 51.34 -42.50
N GLY A 86 21.15 51.64 -42.41
CA GLY A 86 20.13 51.42 -43.45
C GLY A 86 20.18 52.45 -44.60
N PRO A 87 19.05 52.95 -45.15
CA PRO A 87 17.67 52.43 -45.25
C PRO A 87 17.13 52.48 -46.71
N GLY A 88 15.90 52.01 -46.94
CA GLY A 88 15.11 52.38 -48.14
C GLY A 88 14.09 51.29 -48.53
N ASP A 89 12.80 51.51 -48.34
CA ASP A 89 11.87 52.15 -49.30
C ASP A 89 11.43 51.13 -50.39
N GLY A 90 10.17 50.83 -50.69
CA GLY A 90 8.85 51.32 -50.30
C GLY A 90 7.80 50.27 -50.78
N VAL A 91 6.57 50.30 -50.25
CA VAL A 91 5.38 50.82 -50.98
C VAL A 91 5.01 49.93 -52.20
N ARG A 92 3.94 49.12 -52.23
CA ARG A 92 2.49 49.42 -52.36
C ARG A 92 1.77 48.07 -52.50
N ASP A 93 0.71 47.76 -51.75
CA ASP A 93 -0.72 48.00 -52.08
C ASP A 93 -1.13 47.61 -53.51
N ASP A 94 -2.03 46.61 -53.66
CA ASP A 94 -3.39 46.89 -54.13
C ASP A 94 -4.33 45.66 -54.10
N ASN A 95 -5.41 45.86 -53.35
CA ASN A 95 -6.78 45.34 -53.47
C ASN A 95 -7.21 44.75 -54.82
N ALA A 96 -8.03 43.68 -54.79
CA ALA A 96 -9.51 43.77 -54.95
C ALA A 96 -10.13 42.45 -55.45
N CYS A 97 -10.91 41.83 -54.55
CA CYS A 97 -12.31 41.41 -54.66
C CYS A 97 -12.91 40.72 -55.92
N VAL A 98 -13.89 39.84 -55.62
CA VAL A 98 -15.11 39.46 -56.41
C VAL A 98 -14.86 38.32 -57.43
N GLU A 99 -15.63 37.22 -57.54
CA GLU A 99 -16.84 36.67 -56.91
C GLU A 99 -17.07 35.21 -57.40
N GLU A 100 -18.08 34.56 -56.82
CA GLU A 100 -18.94 33.49 -57.39
C GLU A 100 -18.36 32.06 -57.53
N ASP A 101 -18.81 31.14 -56.68
CA ASP A 101 -20.01 30.27 -56.82
C ASP A 101 -19.83 29.16 -57.87
N SER A 102 -19.83 27.91 -57.40
CA SER A 102 -20.61 26.76 -57.93
C SER A 102 -19.99 25.45 -57.45
N ALA A 103 -20.84 24.62 -56.85
CA ALA A 103 -20.61 23.21 -56.58
C ALA A 103 -20.41 22.42 -57.89
N GLU A 104 -19.61 21.36 -57.85
CA GLU A 104 -20.08 19.97 -58.02
C GLU A 104 -18.87 19.01 -58.07
N GLU A 105 -19.20 17.78 -57.71
CA GLU A 105 -18.35 16.70 -57.26
C GLU A 105 -17.53 15.99 -58.35
N GLU A 106 -16.54 15.24 -57.85
CA GLU A 106 -15.96 14.02 -58.42
C GLU A 106 -15.21 14.12 -59.76
N SER A 107 -13.88 13.96 -59.71
CA SER A 107 -13.24 12.66 -59.93
C SER A 107 -11.73 12.77 -60.24
N VAL A 108 -10.99 11.77 -59.74
CA VAL A 108 -9.83 11.12 -60.39
C VAL A 108 -8.44 11.81 -60.30
N GLU A 109 -7.59 11.09 -59.55
CA GLU A 109 -6.17 10.76 -59.79
C GLU A 109 -5.07 11.85 -59.80
N ASP A 110 -4.11 11.55 -58.93
CA ASP A 110 -2.66 11.61 -59.11
C ASP A 110 -1.87 12.93 -58.98
N GLU A 111 -0.89 12.79 -58.08
CA GLU A 111 0.41 13.44 -58.00
C GLU A 111 0.45 14.96 -57.82
N THR A 112 0.95 15.38 -56.65
CA THR A 112 2.11 16.29 -56.60
C THR A 112 2.68 16.37 -55.19
N ASP A 113 4.00 16.18 -55.12
CA ASP A 113 4.88 16.63 -54.05
C ASP A 113 4.48 18.00 -53.52
N SER A 114 4.44 18.14 -52.21
CA SER A 114 4.82 19.37 -51.52
C SER A 114 5.09 19.07 -50.06
N GLY A 115 6.37 19.16 -49.70
CA GLY A 115 6.85 18.97 -48.35
C GLY A 115 6.20 19.93 -47.35
N SER A 116 6.13 19.46 -46.12
CA SER A 116 6.16 20.33 -44.96
C SER A 116 7.06 19.68 -43.94
N ASP A 117 8.31 20.12 -43.96
CA ASP A 117 9.19 20.12 -42.80
C ASP A 117 8.39 20.59 -41.58
N SER A 118 8.36 19.75 -40.56
CA SER A 118 8.11 20.20 -39.20
C SER A 118 9.06 19.45 -38.28
N ASP A 119 10.24 20.04 -38.12
CA ASP A 119 11.09 20.01 -36.93
C ASP A 119 11.18 18.66 -36.22
N VAL A 120 11.81 17.71 -36.92
CA VAL A 120 12.49 16.59 -36.27
C VAL A 120 13.66 17.20 -35.47
N SER A 121 13.48 17.40 -34.17
CA SER A 121 14.60 17.63 -33.27
C SER A 121 15.50 16.38 -33.31
N GLU A 122 16.59 16.43 -34.07
CA GLU A 122 17.59 15.36 -34.31
C GLU A 122 18.38 14.94 -33.06
N ASP A 123 18.05 15.47 -31.87
CA ASP A 123 18.84 15.35 -30.64
C ASP A 123 18.82 13.99 -29.91
N ASP A 124 18.04 13.01 -30.38
CA ASP A 124 17.94 11.67 -29.76
C ASP A 124 18.24 10.51 -30.73
N CYS A 125 18.82 10.77 -31.91
CA CYS A 125 19.12 9.75 -32.93
C CYS A 125 20.29 8.81 -32.62
N CYS A 126 20.87 8.85 -31.41
CA CYS A 126 21.87 7.86 -31.02
C CYS A 126 21.13 6.55 -30.73
N LEU A 127 21.09 5.62 -31.70
CA LEU A 127 20.72 4.25 -31.42
C LEU A 127 21.69 3.74 -30.35
N GLU A 128 21.18 3.09 -29.30
CA GLU A 128 21.99 2.65 -28.15
C GLU A 128 23.18 1.77 -28.56
N ASP A 129 23.11 1.17 -29.75
CA ASP A 129 24.14 0.34 -30.39
C ASP A 129 25.40 1.12 -30.86
N ASP A 130 25.35 2.46 -30.97
CA ASP A 130 26.47 3.29 -31.44
C ASP A 130 27.34 3.88 -30.30
N CYS A 131 27.00 3.58 -29.04
CA CYS A 131 27.74 4.06 -27.87
C CYS A 131 28.81 3.04 -27.44
N ASP A 132 30.04 3.50 -27.20
CA ASP A 132 31.07 2.66 -26.59
C ASP A 132 30.58 2.21 -25.20
N PRO A 133 30.47 0.90 -24.91
CA PRO A 133 30.03 0.40 -23.60
C PRO A 133 30.91 0.90 -22.45
N ASP A 134 32.20 1.21 -22.71
CA ASP A 134 33.12 1.74 -21.71
C ASP A 134 32.78 3.21 -21.34
N ASP A 135 32.17 3.99 -22.25
CA ASP A 135 31.74 5.38 -21.99
C ASP A 135 30.56 5.45 -20.98
N LEU A 136 29.81 4.35 -20.87
CA LEU A 136 28.62 4.22 -20.01
C LEU A 136 28.94 3.61 -18.63
N GLU A 137 30.20 3.26 -18.36
CA GLU A 137 30.64 2.77 -17.04
C GLU A 137 30.94 3.88 -16.03
N PHE A 138 30.82 3.53 -14.74
CA PHE A 138 31.27 4.39 -13.65
C PHE A 138 32.78 4.35 -13.48
N THR A 139 33.39 5.51 -13.36
CA THR A 139 34.76 5.60 -12.83
C THR A 139 34.79 5.17 -11.36
N ASP A 140 35.96 4.72 -10.88
CA ASP A 140 36.11 4.29 -9.48
C ASP A 140 35.74 5.41 -8.48
N ALA A 141 36.06 6.66 -8.81
CA ALA A 141 35.72 7.82 -7.99
C ALA A 141 34.20 8.09 -7.96
N GLU A 142 33.51 7.91 -9.09
CA GLU A 142 32.05 8.05 -9.17
C GLU A 142 31.34 6.93 -8.42
N TYR A 143 31.82 5.69 -8.56
CA TYR A 143 31.28 4.57 -7.82
C TYR A 143 31.50 4.71 -6.32
N GLU A 144 32.68 5.14 -5.86
CA GLU A 144 32.89 5.40 -4.42
C GLU A 144 32.02 6.53 -3.89
N ARG A 145 31.79 7.58 -4.69
CA ARG A 145 30.83 8.65 -4.32
C ARG A 145 29.41 8.09 -4.24
N PHE A 146 28.96 7.33 -5.21
CA PHE A 146 27.67 6.65 -5.19
C PHE A 146 27.53 5.78 -3.93
N MET A 147 28.53 4.93 -3.66
CA MET A 147 28.56 4.03 -2.51
C MET A 147 28.66 4.75 -1.18
N HIS A 148 29.28 5.93 -1.13
CA HIS A 148 29.28 6.79 0.05
C HIS A 148 27.83 7.08 0.50
N TYR A 149 26.96 7.49 -0.41
CA TYR A 149 25.55 7.73 -0.09
C TYR A 149 24.75 6.44 0.08
N ALA A 150 24.97 5.43 -0.77
CA ALA A 150 24.25 4.16 -0.73
C ALA A 150 24.41 3.41 0.60
N ARG A 151 25.60 3.46 1.21
CA ARG A 151 25.89 2.85 2.52
C ARG A 151 25.08 3.45 3.68
N ARG A 152 24.45 4.62 3.50
CA ARG A 152 23.61 5.26 4.53
C ARG A 152 22.17 4.81 4.49
N ILE A 153 21.71 4.28 3.36
CA ILE A 153 20.34 3.81 3.18
C ILE A 153 20.13 2.54 4.01
N ARG A 154 19.18 2.58 4.94
CA ARG A 154 18.79 1.45 5.81
C ARG A 154 17.43 0.89 5.46
N SER A 155 16.54 1.73 4.95
CA SER A 155 15.21 1.35 4.50
C SER A 155 14.95 1.88 3.10
N PHE A 156 14.51 0.99 2.21
CA PHE A 156 14.02 1.33 0.89
C PHE A 156 12.52 1.05 0.82
N ASP A 157 11.71 2.07 0.57
CA ASP A 157 10.25 1.99 0.55
C ASP A 157 9.72 2.57 -0.77
N ALA A 158 9.53 1.70 -1.76
CA ALA A 158 9.06 2.06 -3.10
C ALA A 158 7.55 2.33 -3.12
N GLN A 159 7.03 3.13 -2.19
CA GLN A 159 5.64 3.57 -2.23
C GLN A 159 5.41 4.58 -3.34
N LEU A 160 4.53 4.22 -4.27
CA LEU A 160 3.78 5.19 -5.07
C LEU A 160 2.89 6.00 -4.12
N ARG A 161 3.36 7.16 -3.64
CA ARG A 161 2.46 8.15 -3.05
C ARG A 161 1.41 8.50 -4.10
N ASN A 162 0.15 8.19 -3.78
CA ASN A 162 -0.99 8.62 -4.57
C ASN A 162 -1.11 10.13 -4.44
N GLY A 163 -1.09 10.84 -5.57
CA GLY A 163 -1.35 12.28 -5.60
C GLY A 163 -0.45 13.00 -6.60
N TRP A 164 -0.85 12.99 -7.88
CA TRP A 164 -0.58 14.04 -8.87
C TRP A 164 0.89 14.24 -9.29
N PHE A 165 1.19 13.89 -10.55
CA PHE A 165 2.25 14.48 -11.40
C PHE A 165 3.61 14.82 -10.75
N SER A 166 4.06 14.13 -9.69
CA SER A 166 5.45 14.22 -9.27
C SER A 166 6.26 13.66 -10.44
N ARG A 167 6.90 14.55 -11.21
CA ARG A 167 7.74 14.27 -12.38
C ARG A 167 8.55 13.01 -12.08
N LYS A 168 8.11 11.87 -12.59
CA LYS A 168 8.79 10.60 -12.38
C LYS A 168 10.14 10.75 -13.06
N ILE A 169 11.19 10.68 -12.24
CA ILE A 169 12.55 10.63 -12.74
C ILE A 169 12.86 9.15 -12.91
N PHE A 170 13.01 8.74 -14.16
CA PHE A 170 13.39 7.39 -14.54
C PHE A 170 14.92 7.26 -14.46
N ILE A 171 15.41 6.04 -14.31
CA ILE A 171 16.84 5.74 -14.34
C ILE A 171 17.04 4.90 -15.59
N ASP A 172 17.91 5.38 -16.46
CA ASP A 172 18.31 4.67 -17.67
C ASP A 172 18.87 3.27 -17.34
N ASN A 173 18.62 2.30 -18.21
CA ASN A 173 19.01 0.93 -17.97
C ASN A 173 20.52 0.74 -18.00
N ALA A 174 21.23 1.35 -18.96
CA ALA A 174 22.68 1.27 -19.01
C ALA A 174 23.29 1.86 -17.74
N LEU A 175 22.73 2.98 -17.26
CA LEU A 175 23.12 3.59 -15.98
C LEU A 175 22.89 2.66 -14.77
N LEU A 176 21.74 1.99 -14.70
CA LEU A 176 21.44 1.03 -13.65
C LEU A 176 22.36 -0.19 -13.71
N PHE A 177 22.57 -0.76 -14.89
CA PHE A 177 23.43 -1.92 -15.10
C PHE A 177 24.90 -1.61 -14.78
N ALA A 178 25.39 -0.42 -15.15
CA ALA A 178 26.73 0.04 -14.78
C ALA A 178 26.93 0.01 -13.25
N ALA A 179 25.91 0.41 -12.49
CA ALA A 179 25.94 0.34 -11.02
C ALA A 179 25.89 -1.10 -10.50
N LEU A 180 24.98 -1.93 -11.03
CA LEU A 180 24.77 -3.32 -10.57
C LEU A 180 25.95 -4.25 -10.91
N ARG A 181 26.65 -4.02 -12.02
CA ARG A 181 27.86 -4.77 -12.41
C ARG A 181 28.97 -4.68 -11.37
N ARG A 182 29.04 -3.56 -10.64
CA ARG A 182 30.03 -3.33 -9.56
C ARG A 182 29.62 -4.00 -8.24
N GLY A 183 28.39 -4.50 -8.13
CA GLY A 183 27.84 -5.22 -6.97
C GLY A 183 26.61 -4.57 -6.35
N PRO A 184 26.18 -5.01 -5.16
CA PRO A 184 24.95 -4.54 -4.52
C PRO A 184 24.96 -3.04 -4.23
N ILE A 185 24.04 -2.31 -4.87
CA ILE A 185 23.92 -0.85 -4.76
C ILE A 185 23.34 -0.36 -3.43
N LEU A 186 22.72 -1.24 -2.65
CA LEU A 186 22.15 -0.96 -1.33
C LEU A 186 22.77 -1.90 -0.26
N PRO A 187 24.08 -1.75 0.03
CA PRO A 187 24.85 -2.74 0.80
C PRO A 187 24.44 -2.86 2.28
N ARG A 188 23.66 -1.90 2.79
CA ARG A 188 23.39 -1.71 4.21
C ARG A 188 21.90 -1.65 4.55
N VAL A 189 21.06 -1.94 3.55
CA VAL A 189 19.61 -1.99 3.69
C VAL A 189 19.21 -3.21 4.52
N ARG A 190 18.23 -2.97 5.41
CA ARG A 190 17.64 -3.99 6.29
C ARG A 190 16.13 -4.12 6.07
N SER A 191 15.50 -3.08 5.51
CA SER A 191 14.06 -3.05 5.22
C SER A 191 13.84 -2.72 3.75
N ILE A 192 13.14 -3.59 3.03
CA ILE A 192 12.72 -3.37 1.64
C ILE A 192 11.20 -3.45 1.57
N ARG A 193 10.58 -2.43 0.98
CA ARG A 193 9.13 -2.41 0.77
C ARG A 193 8.78 -2.10 -0.67
N LEU A 194 8.20 -3.09 -1.32
CA LEU A 194 7.72 -3.09 -2.70
C LEU A 194 6.21 -3.33 -2.61
N HIS A 195 5.42 -2.29 -2.82
CA HIS A 195 3.99 -2.33 -2.55
C HIS A 195 3.18 -2.85 -3.73
N LYS A 196 3.67 -2.78 -4.95
CA LYS A 196 3.03 -3.25 -6.19
C LYS A 196 4.04 -4.03 -7.01
N ARG A 197 3.53 -4.90 -7.91
CA ARG A 197 4.35 -5.69 -8.86
C ARG A 197 5.19 -4.84 -9.83
N LYS A 198 4.98 -3.53 -9.80
CA LYS A 198 5.61 -2.55 -10.70
C LYS A 198 6.46 -1.53 -9.93
N ASP A 199 6.81 -1.82 -8.67
CA ASP A 199 7.55 -0.89 -7.81
C ASP A 199 9.08 -1.02 -7.95
N LEU A 200 9.57 -2.01 -8.71
CA LEU A 200 10.92 -2.03 -9.23
C LEU A 200 10.89 -1.80 -10.75
N PHE A 201 11.71 -0.84 -11.19
CA PHE A 201 12.13 -0.57 -12.57
C PHE A 201 11.02 -0.54 -13.61
N ARG A 202 10.02 0.30 -13.35
CA ARG A 202 8.94 0.59 -14.28
C ARG A 202 9.37 1.66 -15.26
N ASP A 203 10.09 1.28 -16.31
CA ASP A 203 10.32 1.98 -17.58
C ASP A 203 11.80 2.32 -17.82
N GLY A 204 12.37 1.54 -18.73
CA GLY A 204 13.69 1.53 -19.37
C GLY A 204 13.84 0.11 -19.93
N ASP A 205 14.05 -0.12 -21.22
CA ASP A 205 13.78 -1.41 -21.90
C ASP A 205 14.55 -2.65 -21.37
N HIS A 206 13.81 -3.66 -20.86
CA HIS A 206 14.19 -5.07 -20.62
C HIS A 206 15.37 -5.35 -19.62
N VAL A 207 15.49 -6.38 -18.76
CA VAL A 207 14.76 -7.59 -18.33
C VAL A 207 15.42 -8.07 -17.01
N PHE A 208 14.67 -8.63 -16.06
CA PHE A 208 15.16 -9.70 -15.17
C PHE A 208 14.04 -10.75 -15.20
N GLU A 209 14.09 -11.83 -16.00
CA GLU A 209 15.07 -12.92 -16.04
C GLU A 209 15.15 -13.58 -17.44
N VAL A 210 16.30 -14.23 -17.70
CA VAL A 210 16.64 -15.06 -18.86
C VAL A 210 15.73 -16.29 -18.89
N ASP A 211 14.66 -16.29 -19.71
CA ASP A 211 14.31 -17.44 -20.56
C ASP A 211 13.04 -17.26 -21.40
N ARG A 212 12.09 -16.36 -21.07
CA ARG A 212 10.93 -16.09 -21.96
C ARG A 212 10.36 -14.67 -21.82
N PRO A 213 10.17 -13.92 -22.92
CA PRO A 213 9.32 -12.73 -22.90
C PRO A 213 7.86 -13.12 -22.63
N SER A 214 7.17 -12.33 -21.79
CA SER A 214 5.73 -12.45 -21.60
C SER A 214 5.00 -11.89 -22.84
N PRO A 215 4.03 -12.62 -23.41
CA PRO A 215 3.32 -12.22 -24.63
C PRO A 215 2.41 -10.99 -24.48
N ASP A 216 2.28 -10.41 -23.28
CA ASP A 216 1.29 -9.36 -23.02
C ASP A 216 1.87 -7.94 -23.05
N GLY A 217 3.14 -7.71 -23.42
CA GLY A 217 3.74 -6.37 -23.57
C GLY A 217 3.78 -5.49 -22.31
N TYR A 218 3.31 -6.01 -21.16
CA TYR A 218 3.39 -5.38 -19.86
C TYR A 218 4.44 -6.12 -19.01
N GLY A 219 5.59 -5.49 -18.77
CA GLY A 219 6.53 -5.94 -17.75
C GLY A 219 5.92 -5.80 -16.35
N GLU A 220 5.36 -6.88 -15.81
CA GLU A 220 5.32 -7.06 -14.36
C GLU A 220 6.70 -7.57 -13.95
N VAL A 221 7.38 -6.85 -13.03
CA VAL A 221 8.53 -7.46 -12.34
C VAL A 221 7.92 -8.44 -11.35
N ILE A 222 7.73 -9.66 -11.81
CA ILE A 222 7.41 -10.79 -10.96
C ILE A 222 8.74 -11.26 -10.41
N VAL A 223 8.99 -11.00 -9.14
CA VAL A 223 10.16 -11.55 -8.45
C VAL A 223 9.94 -13.07 -8.33
N HIS A 224 10.38 -13.80 -9.34
CA HIS A 224 10.35 -15.26 -9.38
C HIS A 224 11.50 -15.84 -8.56
N ASP A 225 12.68 -15.22 -8.69
CA ASP A 225 13.88 -15.49 -7.90
C ASP A 225 14.30 -14.21 -7.15
N MET A 226 14.14 -14.22 -5.82
CA MET A 226 14.56 -13.11 -4.96
C MET A 226 16.07 -12.92 -4.94
N GLN A 227 16.83 -14.01 -5.07
CA GLN A 227 18.27 -13.95 -5.04
C GLN A 227 18.80 -13.33 -6.34
N ALA A 228 18.24 -13.70 -7.49
CA ALA A 228 18.53 -13.07 -8.77
C ALA A 228 18.09 -11.60 -8.80
N THR A 229 16.94 -11.26 -8.21
CA THR A 229 16.37 -9.90 -8.31
C THR A 229 16.83 -8.97 -7.19
N LEU A 230 16.58 -9.32 -5.92
CA LEU A 230 16.93 -8.47 -4.77
C LEU A 230 18.38 -8.67 -4.30
N GLY A 231 18.99 -9.82 -4.58
CA GLY A 231 20.40 -10.06 -4.24
C GLY A 231 21.36 -9.13 -4.99
N GLN A 232 20.99 -8.69 -6.20
CA GLN A 232 21.73 -7.68 -6.94
C GLN A 232 21.54 -6.27 -6.38
N LEU A 233 20.39 -5.99 -5.74
CA LEU A 233 20.15 -4.69 -5.11
C LEU A 233 20.81 -4.60 -3.74
N CYS A 234 20.72 -5.65 -2.93
CA CYS A 234 21.16 -5.64 -1.54
C CYS A 234 21.58 -7.03 -1.03
N PRO A 235 22.47 -7.09 -0.03
CA PRO A 235 22.77 -8.35 0.66
C PRO A 235 21.56 -8.86 1.46
N LEU A 236 20.94 -9.95 1.01
CA LEU A 236 19.78 -10.56 1.67
C LEU A 236 20.08 -11.06 3.08
N ALA A 237 21.34 -11.38 3.37
CA ALA A 237 21.78 -11.91 4.66
C ALA A 237 21.56 -10.96 5.85
N HIS A 238 21.23 -9.68 5.64
CA HIS A 238 20.97 -8.71 6.71
C HIS A 238 19.54 -8.16 6.71
N ILE A 239 18.69 -8.66 5.81
CA ILE A 239 17.31 -8.20 5.68
C ILE A 239 16.48 -8.67 6.88
N ARG A 240 15.73 -7.73 7.45
CA ARG A 240 14.84 -7.93 8.59
C ARG A 240 13.37 -7.71 8.24
N ASP A 241 13.10 -6.78 7.33
CA ASP A 241 11.74 -6.42 6.95
C ASP A 241 11.58 -6.48 5.44
N VAL A 242 10.62 -7.26 4.96
CA VAL A 242 10.28 -7.38 3.55
C VAL A 242 8.80 -7.13 3.34
N THR A 243 8.48 -6.18 2.46
CA THR A 243 7.15 -6.06 1.85
C THR A 243 7.28 -6.32 0.37
N LEU A 244 6.51 -7.26 -0.17
CA LEU A 244 6.47 -7.54 -1.60
C LEU A 244 5.14 -8.14 -2.02
N PRO A 245 4.74 -8.01 -3.30
CA PRO A 245 3.67 -8.82 -3.85
C PRO A 245 4.20 -10.22 -4.18
N PRO A 246 3.53 -11.30 -3.75
CA PRO A 246 3.99 -12.63 -4.12
C PRO A 246 3.69 -12.96 -5.58
N ASP A 247 4.53 -13.84 -6.14
CA ASP A 247 4.28 -14.51 -7.41
C ASP A 247 3.08 -15.48 -7.29
N ARG A 248 2.60 -15.97 -8.44
CA ARG A 248 1.39 -16.81 -8.51
C ARG A 248 1.56 -18.13 -7.75
N ASP A 249 2.75 -18.71 -7.81
CA ASP A 249 3.05 -20.06 -7.31
C ASP A 249 3.76 -20.05 -5.95
N LEU A 250 4.09 -18.86 -5.45
CA LEU A 250 4.73 -18.59 -4.17
C LEU A 250 6.20 -19.05 -4.12
N TYR A 251 6.90 -19.03 -5.25
CA TYR A 251 8.34 -19.32 -5.33
C TYR A 251 9.16 -18.37 -4.46
N VAL A 252 8.73 -17.11 -4.34
CA VAL A 252 9.37 -16.10 -3.46
C VAL A 252 9.51 -16.56 -2.00
N LEU A 253 8.62 -17.46 -1.54
CA LEU A 253 8.68 -17.99 -0.17
C LEU A 253 9.86 -18.95 0.03
N ALA A 254 10.36 -19.59 -1.02
CA ALA A 254 11.52 -20.47 -0.93
C ALA A 254 12.77 -19.68 -0.51
N ASP A 255 13.00 -18.54 -1.15
CA ASP A 255 14.19 -17.72 -0.91
C ASP A 255 14.14 -16.98 0.43
N LEU A 256 12.94 -16.57 0.85
CA LEU A 256 12.73 -15.86 2.12
C LEU A 256 12.87 -16.78 3.35
N ARG A 257 12.65 -18.08 3.18
CA ARG A 257 12.50 -19.04 4.27
C ARG A 257 13.77 -19.18 5.11
N ASP A 258 14.92 -19.11 4.46
CA ASP A 258 16.22 -19.35 5.07
C ASP A 258 16.94 -18.07 5.52
N LEU A 259 16.29 -16.91 5.36
CA LEU A 259 16.86 -15.63 5.80
C LEU A 259 16.98 -15.58 7.33
N PRO A 260 18.21 -15.45 7.88
CA PRO A 260 18.47 -15.66 9.31
C PRO A 260 17.93 -14.56 10.22
N PHE A 261 17.68 -13.36 9.67
CA PHE A 261 17.22 -12.20 10.43
C PHE A 261 15.87 -11.65 9.99
N LEU A 262 15.14 -12.35 9.11
CA LEU A 262 13.84 -11.89 8.64
C LEU A 262 12.82 -11.93 9.77
N GLU A 263 12.50 -10.76 10.33
CA GLU A 263 11.59 -10.56 11.46
C GLU A 263 10.17 -10.19 11.00
N THR A 264 10.05 -9.45 9.90
CA THR A 264 8.77 -8.98 9.36
C THR A 264 8.61 -9.34 7.89
N LEU A 265 7.51 -10.01 7.55
CA LEU A 265 7.10 -10.28 6.18
C LEU A 265 5.71 -9.73 5.91
N HIS A 266 5.57 -8.92 4.87
CA HIS A 266 4.29 -8.39 4.41
C HIS A 266 4.07 -8.73 2.94
N LEU A 267 3.15 -9.65 2.69
CA LEU A 267 2.70 -10.01 1.35
C LEU A 267 1.54 -9.08 0.96
N THR A 268 1.77 -8.22 -0.03
CA THR A 268 0.78 -7.27 -0.55
C THR A 268 0.14 -7.76 -1.85
N HIS A 269 -1.02 -7.23 -2.21
CA HIS A 269 -1.65 -7.51 -3.51
C HIS A 269 -1.75 -9.00 -3.90
N CYS A 270 -2.02 -9.88 -2.93
CA CYS A 270 -2.06 -11.33 -3.10
C CYS A 270 -3.24 -11.80 -3.99
N ARG A 271 -3.09 -11.65 -5.31
CA ARG A 271 -4.11 -11.96 -6.32
C ARG A 271 -3.74 -13.22 -7.10
N ARG A 272 -4.75 -14.00 -7.47
CA ARG A 272 -4.64 -15.17 -8.36
C ARG A 272 -3.65 -16.26 -7.91
N ILE A 273 -3.51 -16.49 -6.60
CA ILE A 273 -2.59 -17.52 -6.07
C ILE A 273 -3.00 -18.91 -6.57
N SER A 274 -2.02 -19.64 -7.11
CA SER A 274 -2.18 -20.99 -7.62
C SER A 274 -2.47 -21.97 -6.50
N LYS A 275 -3.39 -22.91 -6.76
CA LYS A 275 -3.62 -24.05 -5.86
C LYS A 275 -2.63 -25.20 -6.12
N ALA A 276 -1.92 -25.20 -7.25
CA ALA A 276 -0.93 -26.23 -7.58
C ALA A 276 0.23 -26.16 -6.58
N ALA A 277 0.48 -27.28 -5.90
CA ALA A 277 1.20 -27.32 -4.63
C ALA A 277 2.71 -27.54 -4.81
N SER A 278 3.52 -26.60 -4.31
CA SER A 278 4.83 -26.94 -3.75
C SER A 278 4.66 -27.19 -2.25
N PRO A 279 5.20 -28.27 -1.68
CA PRO A 279 5.05 -28.58 -0.26
C PRO A 279 5.73 -27.50 0.60
N ALA A 280 5.13 -27.20 1.75
CA ALA A 280 5.77 -26.34 2.75
C ALA A 280 7.06 -27.00 3.24
N ARG A 281 8.11 -26.20 3.43
CA ARG A 281 9.37 -26.61 4.04
C ARG A 281 9.56 -25.86 5.36
N ALA A 282 10.34 -26.43 6.27
CA ALA A 282 10.62 -25.79 7.56
C ALA A 282 11.48 -24.53 7.35
N GLY A 283 11.16 -23.44 8.06
CA GLY A 283 11.98 -22.22 8.11
C GLY A 283 11.22 -21.03 8.69
N PHE A 284 11.60 -19.81 8.31
CA PHE A 284 11.10 -18.57 8.92
C PHE A 284 11.33 -18.49 10.44
N ARG A 285 12.47 -18.98 10.92
CA ARG A 285 12.79 -19.11 12.36
C ARG A 285 12.85 -17.76 13.10
N ALA A 286 13.30 -16.73 12.41
CA ALA A 286 13.39 -15.37 12.93
C ALA A 286 12.06 -14.58 12.80
N LEU A 287 11.09 -15.07 12.03
CA LEU A 287 9.88 -14.34 11.72
C LEU A 287 9.05 -14.12 12.98
N ARG A 288 8.63 -12.86 13.21
CA ARG A 288 7.80 -12.43 14.34
C ARG A 288 6.52 -11.75 13.88
N SER A 289 6.51 -11.14 12.70
CA SER A 289 5.36 -10.43 12.16
C SER A 289 5.06 -10.89 10.74
N LEU A 290 3.82 -11.35 10.52
CA LEU A 290 3.32 -11.70 9.19
C LEU A 290 2.09 -10.86 8.87
N SER A 291 2.13 -10.20 7.72
CA SER A 291 0.99 -9.48 7.17
C SER A 291 0.65 -10.01 5.78
N ILE A 292 -0.62 -10.34 5.54
CA ILE A 292 -1.17 -10.76 4.26
C ILE A 292 -2.29 -9.79 3.92
N SER A 293 -2.08 -8.95 2.90
CA SER A 293 -3.04 -7.93 2.52
C SER A 293 -3.35 -7.95 1.03
N GLY A 294 -4.52 -7.43 0.67
CA GLY A 294 -4.88 -7.29 -0.74
C GLY A 294 -5.30 -8.62 -1.38
N THR A 295 -5.62 -9.63 -0.56
CA THR A 295 -6.24 -10.86 -1.03
C THR A 295 -7.60 -10.56 -1.62
N SER A 296 -7.97 -11.19 -2.73
CA SER A 296 -9.34 -11.14 -3.26
C SER A 296 -10.25 -12.22 -2.68
N ARG A 297 -9.67 -13.26 -2.06
CA ARG A 297 -10.35 -14.42 -1.47
C ARG A 297 -9.66 -14.86 -0.18
N LEU A 298 -10.42 -15.28 0.83
CA LEU A 298 -9.86 -15.85 2.07
C LEU A 298 -9.05 -17.13 1.81
N ASP A 299 -9.46 -17.93 0.81
CA ASP A 299 -8.72 -19.10 0.34
C ASP A 299 -7.28 -18.80 -0.06
N HIS A 300 -6.99 -17.61 -0.60
CA HIS A 300 -5.62 -17.24 -0.97
C HIS A 300 -4.75 -17.05 0.27
N ALA A 301 -5.28 -16.40 1.32
CA ALA A 301 -4.57 -16.25 2.60
C ALA A 301 -4.29 -17.62 3.23
N ARG A 302 -5.28 -18.52 3.18
CA ARG A 302 -5.11 -19.91 3.65
C ARG A 302 -4.02 -20.63 2.86
N THR A 303 -4.04 -20.53 1.53
CA THR A 303 -3.05 -21.19 0.67
C THR A 303 -1.64 -20.68 0.99
N ILE A 304 -1.47 -19.37 1.16
CA ILE A 304 -0.19 -18.77 1.58
C ILE A 304 0.25 -19.33 2.94
N LEU A 305 -0.62 -19.31 3.95
CA LEU A 305 -0.31 -19.83 5.29
C LEU A 305 0.11 -21.30 5.26
N SER A 306 -0.60 -22.13 4.48
CA SER A 306 -0.30 -23.55 4.37
C SER A 306 1.06 -23.84 3.72
N ARG A 307 1.64 -22.88 3.01
CA ARG A 307 2.93 -23.02 2.29
C ARG A 307 4.11 -22.31 2.95
N LEU A 308 3.86 -21.43 3.92
CA LEU A 308 4.92 -20.69 4.59
C LEU A 308 5.91 -21.62 5.28
N SER A 309 5.42 -22.45 6.20
CA SER A 309 6.23 -23.37 6.98
C SER A 309 5.53 -24.69 7.25
N SER A 310 6.31 -25.78 7.25
CA SER A 310 5.85 -27.08 7.74
C SER A 310 5.79 -27.16 9.27
N GLU A 311 6.50 -26.26 9.97
CA GLU A 311 6.54 -26.17 11.44
C GLU A 311 5.71 -24.97 11.94
N PRO A 312 5.16 -25.04 13.17
CA PRO A 312 4.44 -23.91 13.77
C PRO A 312 5.31 -22.64 13.85
N LEU A 313 4.79 -21.54 13.32
CA LEU A 313 5.47 -20.25 13.32
C LEU A 313 5.29 -19.54 14.66
N ARG A 314 6.39 -19.07 15.25
CA ARG A 314 6.39 -18.26 16.49
C ARG A 314 6.17 -16.78 16.21
N LEU A 315 4.99 -16.46 15.65
CA LEU A 315 4.60 -15.08 15.35
C LEU A 315 4.10 -14.36 16.59
N ARG A 316 4.59 -13.14 16.82
CA ARG A 316 4.00 -12.18 17.77
C ARG A 316 2.84 -11.42 17.17
N ALA A 317 2.88 -11.16 15.86
CA ALA A 317 1.85 -10.41 15.16
C ALA A 317 1.42 -11.11 13.88
N PHE A 318 0.12 -11.27 13.71
CA PHE A 318 -0.50 -11.72 12.46
C PHE A 318 -1.53 -10.67 12.01
N SER A 319 -1.48 -10.31 10.73
CA SER A 319 -2.43 -9.41 10.12
C SER A 319 -2.93 -9.92 8.78
N HIS A 320 -4.23 -10.15 8.66
CA HIS A 320 -4.91 -10.41 7.40
C HIS A 320 -5.93 -9.31 7.10
N ARG A 321 -5.79 -8.68 5.93
CA ARG A 321 -6.71 -7.63 5.44
C ARG A 321 -7.18 -7.92 4.03
N ASN A 322 -8.48 -8.10 3.90
CA ASN A 322 -9.13 -8.26 2.59
C ASN A 322 -9.26 -6.91 1.87
N LYS A 323 -9.21 -6.91 0.54
CA LYS A 323 -9.40 -5.69 -0.29
C LYS A 323 -10.87 -5.41 -0.60
N HIS A 324 -11.73 -6.43 -0.56
CA HIS A 324 -13.12 -6.34 -0.95
C HIS A 324 -14.03 -6.95 0.13
N ASP A 325 -15.19 -6.34 0.34
CA ASP A 325 -16.27 -6.92 1.14
C ASP A 325 -16.86 -8.11 0.37
N MET A 326 -16.45 -9.31 0.74
CA MET A 326 -16.78 -10.55 0.02
C MET A 326 -18.21 -10.99 0.27
N VAL A 327 -19.03 -11.12 -0.78
CA VAL A 327 -20.51 -11.17 -0.71
C VAL A 327 -21.10 -12.59 -0.61
N SER A 328 -20.34 -13.69 -0.69
CA SER A 328 -20.92 -15.04 -0.92
C SER A 328 -20.91 -15.98 0.31
N ALA A 329 -21.87 -16.90 0.39
CA ALA A 329 -21.93 -17.95 1.43
C ALA A 329 -20.73 -18.91 1.42
N ALA A 330 -20.09 -19.10 0.25
CA ALA A 330 -18.82 -19.84 0.15
C ALA A 330 -17.69 -19.18 0.97
N ASP A 331 -17.83 -17.91 1.32
CA ASP A 331 -16.84 -17.15 2.05
C ASP A 331 -16.86 -17.45 3.56
N CYS A 332 -18.02 -17.80 4.16
CA CYS A 332 -18.09 -18.20 5.58
C CYS A 332 -17.28 -19.50 5.82
N LYS A 333 -17.42 -20.53 4.95
CA LYS A 333 -16.56 -21.73 4.98
C LYS A 333 -15.08 -21.39 4.79
N SER A 334 -14.77 -20.47 3.88
CA SER A 334 -13.38 -20.05 3.61
C SER A 334 -12.74 -19.36 4.82
N ALA A 335 -13.51 -18.63 5.63
CA ALA A 335 -13.04 -18.05 6.89
C ALA A 335 -12.79 -19.12 7.96
N HIS A 336 -13.72 -20.05 8.15
CA HIS A 336 -13.53 -21.21 9.04
C HIS A 336 -12.25 -21.98 8.68
N ASP A 337 -12.05 -22.25 7.39
CA ASP A 337 -10.86 -22.94 6.90
C ASP A 337 -9.57 -22.13 7.09
N LEU A 338 -9.62 -20.80 6.92
CA LEU A 338 -8.49 -19.91 7.20
C LEU A 338 -8.12 -19.89 8.69
N PHE A 339 -9.10 -19.75 9.57
CA PHE A 339 -8.84 -19.70 11.02
C PHE A 339 -8.36 -21.03 11.56
N ARG A 340 -8.88 -22.15 11.02
CA ARG A 340 -8.35 -23.48 11.30
C ARG A 340 -6.89 -23.62 10.85
N GLU A 341 -6.56 -23.10 9.66
CA GLU A 341 -5.18 -23.11 9.17
C GLU A 341 -4.26 -22.25 10.05
N LEU A 342 -4.73 -21.08 10.52
CA LEU A 342 -3.97 -20.25 11.47
C LEU A 342 -3.65 -21.04 12.75
N ARG A 343 -4.65 -21.69 13.33
CA ARG A 343 -4.46 -22.52 14.52
C ARG A 343 -3.50 -23.68 14.28
N ALA A 344 -3.49 -24.25 13.07
CA ALA A 344 -2.60 -25.36 12.72
C ALA A 344 -1.16 -24.92 12.43
N ARG A 345 -0.95 -23.68 11.96
CA ARG A 345 0.35 -23.19 11.47
C ARG A 345 1.05 -22.23 12.42
N LEU A 346 0.37 -21.71 13.42
CA LEU A 346 0.96 -20.77 14.38
C LEU A 346 1.16 -21.44 15.74
N ASP A 347 2.24 -21.07 16.42
CA ASP A 347 2.44 -21.41 17.82
C ASP A 347 1.40 -20.66 18.67
N LEU A 348 0.61 -21.42 19.44
CA LEU A 348 -0.53 -20.89 20.19
C LEU A 348 -0.10 -19.91 21.29
N GLU A 349 1.11 -20.06 21.82
CA GLU A 349 1.58 -19.29 22.98
C GLU A 349 2.25 -17.97 22.59
N TYR A 350 2.60 -17.77 21.32
CA TYR A 350 3.40 -16.62 20.90
C TYR A 350 2.59 -15.43 20.37
N LEU A 351 1.35 -15.66 19.94
CA LEU A 351 0.57 -14.64 19.24
C LEU A 351 0.03 -13.57 20.21
N GLU A 352 0.51 -12.35 20.05
CA GLU A 352 0.12 -11.19 20.88
C GLU A 352 -0.79 -10.21 20.13
N GLN A 353 -0.65 -10.10 18.81
CA GLN A 353 -1.41 -9.17 17.98
C GLN A 353 -2.10 -9.91 16.83
N LEU A 354 -3.41 -9.74 16.74
CA LEU A 354 -4.25 -10.40 15.75
C LEU A 354 -5.08 -9.36 15.00
N THR A 355 -4.87 -9.25 13.69
CA THR A 355 -5.78 -8.54 12.79
C THR A 355 -6.35 -9.53 11.80
N VAL A 356 -7.68 -9.65 11.73
CA VAL A 356 -8.36 -10.58 10.80
C VAL A 356 -9.57 -9.93 10.17
N SER A 357 -9.87 -10.33 8.94
CA SER A 357 -11.11 -9.97 8.25
C SER A 357 -12.01 -11.21 8.19
N THR A 358 -13.26 -11.06 8.63
CA THR A 358 -14.29 -12.09 8.47
C THR A 358 -14.93 -11.97 7.07
N PRO A 359 -15.73 -12.94 6.64
CA PRO A 359 -16.53 -12.82 5.43
C PRO A 359 -17.80 -12.01 5.72
N ARG A 360 -18.47 -11.51 4.66
CA ARG A 360 -19.80 -10.92 4.81
C ARG A 360 -20.83 -12.05 4.88
N CYS A 361 -21.19 -12.49 6.08
CA CYS A 361 -22.27 -13.47 6.25
C CYS A 361 -23.63 -12.74 6.15
N ILE A 362 -24.45 -13.15 5.18
CA ILE A 362 -25.80 -12.62 4.92
C ILE A 362 -26.81 -13.17 5.93
N LEU A 363 -26.71 -14.47 6.20
CA LEU A 363 -27.50 -15.18 7.21
C LEU A 363 -26.80 -15.14 8.56
N TYR A 364 -27.57 -15.37 9.64
CA TYR A 364 -27.04 -15.45 10.98
C TYR A 364 -25.94 -16.52 11.08
N GLU A 365 -24.74 -16.10 11.49
CA GLU A 365 -23.60 -16.97 11.77
C GLU A 365 -23.17 -16.71 13.22
N PRO A 366 -23.32 -17.70 14.13
CA PRO A 366 -22.92 -17.53 15.52
C PRO A 366 -21.43 -17.18 15.64
N ALA A 367 -21.12 -16.09 16.34
CA ALA A 367 -19.74 -15.64 16.56
C ALA A 367 -18.88 -16.72 17.23
N ARG A 368 -19.48 -17.51 18.14
CA ARG A 368 -18.77 -18.63 18.79
C ARG A 368 -18.32 -19.71 17.80
N SER A 369 -19.12 -19.97 16.76
CA SER A 369 -18.77 -20.90 15.69
C SER A 369 -17.64 -20.32 14.85
N LEU A 370 -17.83 -19.10 14.34
CA LEU A 370 -16.91 -18.43 13.44
C LEU A 370 -15.52 -18.19 14.05
N LEU A 371 -15.44 -17.80 15.33
CA LEU A 371 -14.20 -17.41 15.97
C LEU A 371 -13.54 -18.53 16.80
N LYS A 372 -14.12 -19.74 16.81
CA LYS A 372 -13.68 -20.86 17.68
C LYS A 372 -12.18 -21.13 17.61
N ASP A 373 -11.62 -21.18 16.39
CA ASP A 373 -10.20 -21.49 16.20
C ASP A 373 -9.28 -20.32 16.53
N LEU A 374 -9.76 -19.07 16.44
CA LEU A 374 -9.01 -17.89 16.90
C LEU A 374 -9.00 -17.77 18.42
N CYS A 375 -10.02 -18.27 19.10
CA CYS A 375 -10.07 -18.29 20.57
C CYS A 375 -9.03 -19.22 21.20
N ALA A 376 -8.33 -20.04 20.40
CA ALA A 376 -7.27 -20.94 20.88
C ALA A 376 -5.95 -20.22 21.21
N PHE A 377 -5.82 -18.92 20.91
CA PHE A 377 -4.62 -18.12 21.20
C PHE A 377 -4.79 -17.34 22.52
N PRO A 378 -4.29 -17.82 23.67
CA PRO A 378 -4.57 -17.22 24.97
C PRO A 378 -3.86 -15.88 25.22
N ASN A 379 -2.78 -15.61 24.49
CA ASN A 379 -1.88 -14.47 24.76
C ASN A 379 -2.17 -13.23 23.89
N VAL A 380 -3.31 -13.19 23.20
CA VAL A 380 -3.71 -12.03 22.39
C VAL A 380 -3.96 -10.81 23.29
N ARG A 381 -3.18 -9.75 23.05
CA ARG A 381 -3.26 -8.45 23.75
C ARG A 381 -3.86 -7.36 22.87
N VAL A 382 -3.69 -7.46 21.55
CA VAL A 382 -4.26 -6.51 20.58
C VAL A 382 -5.07 -7.27 19.54
N ALA A 383 -6.37 -6.97 19.44
CA ALA A 383 -7.26 -7.58 18.46
C ALA A 383 -7.90 -6.53 17.56
N ASN A 384 -7.82 -6.73 16.24
CA ASN A 384 -8.55 -5.96 15.24
C ASN A 384 -9.37 -6.92 14.36
N ILE A 385 -10.68 -6.91 14.55
CA ILE A 385 -11.61 -7.81 13.87
C ILE A 385 -12.46 -6.97 12.92
N ARG A 386 -12.30 -7.20 11.61
CA ARG A 386 -13.08 -6.54 10.57
C ARG A 386 -14.23 -7.45 10.18
N LEU A 387 -15.45 -7.05 10.46
CA LEU A 387 -16.65 -7.86 10.25
C LEU A 387 -17.22 -7.77 8.82
N ALA A 388 -16.50 -7.14 7.90
CA ALA A 388 -16.85 -7.00 6.48
C ALA A 388 -18.30 -6.57 6.21
N HIS A 389 -18.86 -5.72 7.09
CA HIS A 389 -20.24 -5.23 6.98
C HIS A 389 -21.28 -6.36 7.01
N SER A 390 -20.98 -7.44 7.73
CA SER A 390 -21.84 -8.61 7.84
C SER A 390 -23.09 -8.32 8.68
N PRO A 391 -24.31 -8.46 8.12
CA PRO A 391 -25.54 -8.39 8.90
C PRO A 391 -25.79 -9.64 9.77
N GLY A 392 -25.17 -10.76 9.40
CA GLY A 392 -25.36 -12.06 10.04
C GLY A 392 -24.56 -12.26 11.32
N ILE A 393 -23.55 -11.42 11.59
CA ILE A 393 -22.68 -11.56 12.76
C ILE A 393 -23.10 -10.54 13.80
N ASP A 394 -23.40 -11.02 15.01
CA ASP A 394 -23.74 -10.19 16.16
C ASP A 394 -22.46 -9.68 16.86
N VAL A 395 -22.29 -8.36 16.91
CA VAL A 395 -21.15 -7.71 17.56
C VAL A 395 -21.11 -8.01 19.06
N ASP A 396 -22.25 -8.07 19.75
CA ASP A 396 -22.28 -8.36 21.18
C ASP A 396 -21.85 -9.81 21.45
N GLU A 397 -22.24 -10.75 20.57
CA GLU A 397 -21.78 -12.15 20.65
C GLU A 397 -20.27 -12.24 20.39
N VAL A 398 -19.73 -11.45 19.44
CA VAL A 398 -18.29 -11.34 19.20
C VAL A 398 -17.58 -10.85 20.46
N LEU A 399 -18.07 -9.77 21.09
CA LEU A 399 -17.50 -9.23 22.33
C LEU A 399 -17.53 -10.26 23.48
N ASP A 400 -18.62 -10.99 23.66
CA ASP A 400 -18.71 -12.03 24.70
C ASP A 400 -17.69 -13.16 24.48
N VAL A 401 -17.57 -13.64 23.23
CA VAL A 401 -16.66 -14.73 22.87
C VAL A 401 -15.20 -14.34 23.08
N ILE A 402 -14.78 -13.19 22.56
CA ILE A 402 -13.37 -12.77 22.61
C ILE A 402 -12.94 -12.36 24.02
N THR A 403 -13.82 -11.71 24.80
CA THR A 403 -13.49 -11.32 26.19
C THR A 403 -13.39 -12.54 27.10
N SER A 404 -14.09 -13.62 26.76
CA SER A 404 -13.93 -14.92 27.44
C SER A 404 -12.61 -15.60 27.07
N ALA A 405 -12.20 -15.52 25.81
CA ALA A 405 -10.99 -16.18 25.31
C ALA A 405 -9.69 -15.44 25.68
N TRP A 406 -9.73 -14.10 25.73
CA TRP A 406 -8.55 -13.24 25.83
C TRP A 406 -8.62 -12.31 27.05
N PRO A 407 -8.39 -12.84 28.28
CA PRO A 407 -8.42 -12.02 29.49
C PRO A 407 -7.28 -10.98 29.54
N SER A 408 -6.19 -11.19 28.81
CA SER A 408 -5.02 -10.28 28.76
C SER A 408 -5.17 -9.14 27.76
N LEU A 409 -6.37 -8.94 27.18
CA LEU A 409 -6.62 -7.96 26.13
C LEU A 409 -6.38 -6.51 26.62
N GLU A 410 -5.60 -5.77 25.84
CA GLU A 410 -5.26 -4.37 26.10
C GLU A 410 -5.92 -3.42 25.12
N LYS A 411 -6.11 -3.87 23.87
CA LYS A 411 -6.71 -3.07 22.81
C LYS A 411 -7.61 -3.93 21.93
N ILE A 412 -8.80 -3.43 21.67
CA ILE A 412 -9.75 -4.07 20.77
C ILE A 412 -10.32 -3.06 19.77
N PHE A 413 -10.36 -3.48 18.51
CA PHE A 413 -10.97 -2.73 17.42
C PHE A 413 -11.93 -3.66 16.66
N ILE A 414 -13.22 -3.41 16.77
CA ILE A 414 -14.24 -4.05 15.95
C ILE A 414 -14.60 -3.08 14.83
N GLN A 415 -14.34 -3.48 13.59
CA GLN A 415 -14.67 -2.66 12.43
C GLN A 415 -15.88 -3.24 11.72
N ASN A 416 -17.02 -2.56 11.86
CA ASN A 416 -18.24 -2.88 11.15
C ASN A 416 -18.95 -1.56 10.80
N ASN A 417 -18.76 -1.06 9.57
CA ASN A 417 -19.42 0.16 9.09
C ASN A 417 -20.50 -0.19 8.04
N PRO A 418 -21.68 -0.68 8.46
CA PRO A 418 -22.74 -0.97 7.52
C PRO A 418 -23.25 0.32 6.89
N ASN A 419 -22.73 0.67 5.72
CA ASN A 419 -23.16 1.85 4.97
C ASN A 419 -24.70 1.84 4.81
N GLU A 420 -25.40 2.86 5.30
CA GLU A 420 -26.88 2.98 5.30
C GLU A 420 -27.47 2.87 3.89
N SER A 421 -26.68 3.27 2.89
CA SER A 421 -27.04 3.19 1.46
C SER A 421 -27.21 1.76 0.95
N PHE A 422 -26.65 0.76 1.63
CA PHE A 422 -26.92 -0.65 1.33
C PHE A 422 -28.19 -1.12 2.05
N ARG A 423 -29.35 -0.66 1.54
CA ARG A 423 -30.66 -1.21 1.91
C ARG A 423 -30.73 -2.65 1.45
N HIS A 424 -30.64 -3.58 2.40
CA HIS A 424 -30.90 -4.98 2.17
C HIS A 424 -32.41 -5.22 2.05
N ALA A 425 -32.99 -4.84 0.91
CA ALA A 425 -34.39 -5.12 0.57
C ALA A 425 -34.71 -6.63 0.49
N LEU A 426 -33.71 -7.50 0.67
CA LEU A 426 -33.78 -8.96 0.53
C LEU A 426 -33.65 -9.74 1.84
N LEU A 427 -33.49 -9.08 3.00
CA LEU A 427 -33.39 -9.76 4.29
C LEU A 427 -34.64 -9.48 5.13
N GLU A 428 -35.55 -10.47 5.19
CA GLU A 428 -36.69 -10.50 6.12
C GLU A 428 -36.25 -10.78 7.58
N ASP A 429 -35.01 -10.47 7.97
CA ASP A 429 -34.55 -10.61 9.36
C ASP A 429 -34.65 -9.27 10.09
N PRO A 430 -35.67 -9.07 10.96
CA PRO A 430 -35.88 -7.82 11.69
C PRO A 430 -34.74 -7.50 12.67
N ASN A 431 -33.88 -8.47 13.01
CA ASN A 431 -32.75 -8.26 13.91
C ASN A 431 -31.44 -7.94 13.16
N SER A 432 -31.42 -8.02 11.84
CA SER A 432 -30.20 -7.84 11.02
C SER A 432 -29.60 -6.43 11.10
N GLU A 433 -30.39 -5.40 11.37
CA GLU A 433 -29.88 -4.04 11.62
C GLU A 433 -29.14 -3.94 12.96
N THR A 434 -29.54 -4.79 13.90
CA THR A 434 -29.24 -4.64 15.31
C THR A 434 -28.00 -5.44 15.72
N ARG A 435 -27.72 -6.52 14.99
CA ARG A 435 -26.52 -7.36 15.15
C ARG A 435 -25.24 -6.64 14.67
N ARG A 436 -25.37 -5.66 13.78
CA ARG A 436 -24.23 -4.99 13.14
C ARG A 436 -23.44 -4.07 14.08
N HIS A 437 -24.05 -3.68 15.20
CA HIS A 437 -23.50 -2.72 16.13
C HIS A 437 -23.44 -3.34 17.51
N GLY A 438 -22.46 -2.93 18.31
CA GLY A 438 -22.43 -3.24 19.72
C GLY A 438 -23.53 -2.50 20.47
N SER A 439 -24.09 -3.12 21.49
CA SER A 439 -24.95 -2.45 22.46
C SER A 439 -24.14 -1.96 23.67
N LEU A 440 -24.73 -1.06 24.45
CA LEU A 440 -24.15 -0.67 25.74
C LEU A 440 -23.97 -1.89 26.67
N THR A 441 -24.93 -2.83 26.68
CA THR A 441 -24.81 -4.06 27.46
C THR A 441 -23.64 -4.93 26.99
N GLY A 442 -23.38 -4.97 25.68
CA GLY A 442 -22.26 -5.68 25.08
C GLY A 442 -20.88 -5.19 25.52
N LEU A 443 -20.78 -3.98 26.08
CA LEU A 443 -19.54 -3.47 26.66
C LEU A 443 -19.23 -4.04 28.04
N ALA A 444 -20.22 -4.56 28.78
CA ALA A 444 -20.00 -5.03 30.15
C ALA A 444 -18.95 -6.17 30.25
N PRO A 445 -18.94 -7.19 29.36
CA PRO A 445 -17.90 -8.21 29.36
C PRO A 445 -16.47 -7.66 29.26
N LEU A 446 -16.25 -6.57 28.52
CA LEU A 446 -14.93 -5.94 28.37
C LEU A 446 -14.42 -5.39 29.71
N ALA A 447 -15.27 -4.68 30.46
CA ALA A 447 -14.91 -4.15 31.77
C ALA A 447 -14.64 -5.27 32.79
N LEU A 448 -15.50 -6.30 32.77
CA LEU A 448 -15.50 -7.38 33.76
C LEU A 448 -14.36 -8.40 33.54
N ARG A 449 -14.06 -8.78 32.30
CA ARG A 449 -13.17 -9.91 31.98
C ARG A 449 -11.78 -9.50 31.49
N CYS A 450 -11.60 -8.26 31.03
CA CYS A 450 -10.32 -7.79 30.47
C CYS A 450 -9.68 -6.70 31.36
N PRO A 451 -8.95 -7.08 32.43
CA PRO A 451 -8.43 -6.12 33.41
C PRO A 451 -7.37 -5.15 32.88
N ARG A 452 -6.74 -5.45 31.74
CA ARG A 452 -5.65 -4.65 31.15
C ARG A 452 -6.12 -3.74 30.01
N LEU A 453 -7.42 -3.66 29.78
CA LEU A 453 -7.98 -2.94 28.65
C LEU A 453 -7.72 -1.43 28.75
N THR A 454 -7.17 -0.86 27.68
CA THR A 454 -6.80 0.56 27.57
C THR A 454 -7.47 1.26 26.40
N VAL A 455 -7.85 0.52 25.35
CA VAL A 455 -8.52 1.07 24.17
C VAL A 455 -9.61 0.11 23.69
N VAL A 456 -10.81 0.65 23.48
CA VAL A 456 -11.94 -0.04 22.87
C VAL A 456 -12.43 0.80 21.70
N SER A 457 -12.51 0.22 20.52
CA SER A 457 -13.19 0.82 19.37
C SER A 457 -14.24 -0.18 18.90
N VAL A 458 -15.51 0.16 19.09
CA VAL A 458 -16.66 -0.67 18.71
C VAL A 458 -17.75 0.25 18.18
N PRO A 459 -18.30 0.01 16.98
CA PRO A 459 -19.42 0.78 16.48
C PRO A 459 -20.65 0.51 17.34
N LEU A 460 -21.09 1.51 18.11
CA LEU A 460 -22.24 1.37 19.01
C LEU A 460 -23.53 1.78 18.33
N GLN A 461 -24.64 1.11 18.67
CA GLN A 461 -25.98 1.59 18.35
C GLN A 461 -26.74 1.86 19.64
N ILE A 462 -27.08 3.14 19.85
CA ILE A 462 -27.91 3.57 20.96
C ILE A 462 -29.29 3.84 20.36
N ARG A 463 -30.23 2.93 20.58
CA ARG A 463 -31.55 3.04 19.95
C ARG A 463 -32.35 4.19 20.55
N SER A 464 -33.02 4.92 19.67
CA SER A 464 -33.99 5.94 20.03
C SER A 464 -35.26 5.30 20.64
N GLU A 465 -35.67 5.85 21.78
CA GLU A 465 -36.98 5.81 22.46
C GLU A 465 -37.56 4.46 22.95
N SER A 466 -37.25 3.31 22.35
CA SER A 466 -37.98 2.05 22.62
C SER A 466 -37.28 1.03 23.53
N ARG A 467 -35.98 1.19 23.83
CA ARG A 467 -35.23 0.30 24.74
C ARG A 467 -34.61 1.09 25.89
N ALA A 468 -34.87 0.65 27.13
CA ALA A 468 -34.24 1.20 28.33
C ALA A 468 -32.71 1.08 28.25
N ILE A 469 -32.00 2.11 28.71
CA ILE A 469 -30.54 2.04 28.86
C ILE A 469 -30.27 1.04 30.00
N PRO A 470 -29.25 0.19 29.86
CA PRO A 470 -28.94 -0.79 30.90
C PRO A 470 -28.66 -0.09 32.23
N ARG A 471 -29.07 -0.73 33.34
CA ARG A 471 -28.79 -0.17 34.66
C ARG A 471 -27.26 -0.14 34.89
N PRO A 472 -26.72 0.94 35.48
CA PRO A 472 -25.32 0.99 35.90
C PRO A 472 -24.93 -0.21 36.76
N LEU A 473 -23.69 -0.68 36.62
CA LEU A 473 -23.17 -1.76 37.47
C LEU A 473 -23.06 -1.30 38.94
N GLU A 474 -23.17 -2.25 39.87
CA GLU A 474 -23.09 -1.95 41.30
C GLU A 474 -21.74 -1.32 41.70
N PRO A 475 -21.71 -0.35 42.64
CA PRO A 475 -20.51 0.40 43.03
C PRO A 475 -19.34 -0.46 43.52
N ALA A 476 -19.64 -1.61 44.15
CA ALA A 476 -18.62 -2.55 44.64
C ALA A 476 -17.77 -3.15 43.51
N VAL A 477 -18.35 -3.31 42.31
CA VAL A 477 -17.64 -3.77 41.11
C VAL A 477 -16.88 -2.63 40.44
N ALA A 478 -17.43 -1.40 40.50
CA ALA A 478 -16.82 -0.20 39.92
C ALA A 478 -15.48 0.20 40.58
N ASN A 479 -15.32 -0.03 41.90
CA ASN A 479 -14.08 0.29 42.62
C ASN A 479 -12.86 -0.51 42.14
N VAL A 480 -13.06 -1.71 41.57
CA VAL A 480 -11.99 -2.53 40.96
C VAL A 480 -11.46 -1.90 39.67
N PHE A 481 -12.23 -0.97 39.07
CA PHE A 481 -11.94 -0.34 37.78
C PHE A 481 -11.38 1.08 37.89
N ALA A 482 -11.34 1.66 39.10
CA ALA A 482 -10.97 3.06 39.36
C ALA A 482 -9.50 3.42 39.07
N THR A 483 -8.65 2.44 38.76
CA THR A 483 -7.25 2.68 38.35
C THR A 483 -7.02 2.51 36.84
N ARG A 484 -8.08 2.22 36.06
CA ARG A 484 -7.96 1.84 34.64
C ARG A 484 -8.27 3.00 33.71
N HIS A 485 -7.23 3.56 33.11
CA HIS A 485 -7.40 4.59 32.08
C HIS A 485 -7.75 3.97 30.73
N ILE A 486 -8.98 4.17 30.28
CA ILE A 486 -9.49 3.61 29.02
C ILE A 486 -9.94 4.69 28.04
N GLY A 487 -9.58 4.54 26.77
CA GLY A 487 -10.14 5.29 25.65
C GLY A 487 -11.24 4.48 24.96
N VAL A 488 -12.37 5.09 24.69
CA VAL A 488 -13.51 4.45 24.02
C VAL A 488 -13.81 5.17 22.71
N ASP A 489 -13.84 4.44 21.61
CA ASP A 489 -14.29 4.92 20.32
C ASP A 489 -15.57 4.19 19.95
N VAL A 490 -16.62 4.95 19.71
CA VAL A 490 -18.00 4.46 19.50
C VAL A 490 -18.39 4.42 18.02
N GLY A 491 -17.47 4.81 17.12
CA GLY A 491 -17.68 4.89 15.69
C GLY A 491 -18.72 5.96 15.32
N GLN A 492 -19.81 5.54 14.69
CA GLN A 492 -20.91 6.42 14.24
C GLN A 492 -22.13 6.42 15.18
N GLY A 493 -22.03 5.78 16.35
CA GLY A 493 -23.15 5.68 17.29
C GLY A 493 -23.61 7.05 17.78
N ASP A 494 -24.92 7.30 17.80
CA ASP A 494 -25.50 8.56 18.30
C ASP A 494 -26.25 8.32 19.62
N VAL A 495 -25.88 9.04 20.68
CA VAL A 495 -26.51 8.99 22.00
C VAL A 495 -27.90 9.64 22.03
N GLY A 496 -28.24 10.45 21.01
CA GLY A 496 -29.47 11.23 20.96
C GLY A 496 -29.62 12.15 22.18
N ASN A 497 -30.84 12.21 22.71
CA ASN A 497 -31.19 13.00 23.90
C ASN A 497 -30.87 12.31 25.24
N ARG A 498 -30.19 11.16 25.24
CA ARG A 498 -30.02 10.29 26.43
C ARG A 498 -28.64 10.37 27.06
N VAL A 499 -27.98 11.52 26.89
CA VAL A 499 -26.61 11.79 27.33
C VAL A 499 -26.39 11.41 28.80
N ASP A 500 -27.31 11.77 29.70
CA ASP A 500 -27.17 11.51 31.14
C ASP A 500 -27.21 10.02 31.49
N GLU A 501 -28.15 9.28 30.91
CA GLU A 501 -28.30 7.85 31.14
C GLU A 501 -27.09 7.08 30.58
N VAL A 502 -26.62 7.44 29.38
CA VAL A 502 -25.43 6.84 28.77
C VAL A 502 -24.18 7.15 29.60
N ALA A 503 -23.99 8.40 30.02
CA ALA A 503 -22.87 8.80 30.85
C ALA A 503 -22.88 8.05 32.20
N ALA A 504 -24.04 7.88 32.82
CA ALA A 504 -24.16 7.13 34.06
C ALA A 504 -23.75 5.66 33.89
N PHE A 505 -24.16 5.02 32.79
CA PHE A 505 -23.79 3.65 32.48
C PHE A 505 -22.30 3.50 32.15
N ILE A 506 -21.74 4.35 31.26
CA ILE A 506 -20.33 4.34 30.90
C ILE A 506 -19.43 4.58 32.11
N ALA A 507 -19.78 5.53 32.98
CA ALA A 507 -19.04 5.78 34.22
C ALA A 507 -19.01 4.56 35.15
N SER A 508 -20.05 3.71 35.14
CA SER A 508 -20.07 2.48 35.94
C SER A 508 -19.17 1.37 35.40
N LEU A 509 -18.92 1.35 34.09
CA LEU A 509 -17.99 0.41 33.44
C LEU A 509 -16.56 0.91 33.48
N PHE A 510 -16.38 2.21 33.23
CA PHE A 510 -15.12 2.88 32.94
C PHE A 510 -15.00 4.18 33.75
N PRO A 511 -14.86 4.10 35.07
CA PRO A 511 -14.83 5.28 35.94
C PRO A 511 -13.66 6.22 35.60
N SER A 512 -12.50 5.71 35.19
CA SER A 512 -11.32 6.52 34.85
C SER A 512 -11.18 6.73 33.33
N LEU A 513 -12.25 7.12 32.66
CA LEU A 513 -12.30 7.36 31.21
C LEU A 513 -11.27 8.43 30.78
N ARG A 514 -10.38 8.06 29.84
CA ARG A 514 -9.37 8.97 29.27
C ARG A 514 -9.95 9.87 28.21
N PHE A 515 -10.70 9.29 27.27
CA PHE A 515 -11.42 9.99 26.21
C PHE A 515 -12.55 9.11 25.70
N ILE A 516 -13.56 9.73 25.11
CA ILE A 516 -14.55 9.05 24.27
C ILE A 516 -14.68 9.77 22.94
N SER A 517 -14.63 9.03 21.84
CA SER A 517 -14.65 9.60 20.49
C SER A 517 -15.70 8.94 19.61
N ALA A 518 -16.19 9.70 18.65
CA ALA A 518 -17.04 9.24 17.55
C ALA A 518 -16.37 9.63 16.23
N CYS A 519 -15.21 9.03 15.93
CA CYS A 519 -14.29 9.51 14.89
C CYS A 519 -14.86 9.54 13.47
N ASP A 520 -15.94 8.79 13.22
CA ASP A 520 -16.57 8.65 11.91
C ASP A 520 -17.95 9.35 11.82
N ALA A 521 -18.34 10.11 12.86
CA ALA A 521 -19.66 10.72 12.98
C ALA A 521 -19.71 12.21 12.55
N GLY A 522 -20.92 12.74 12.37
CA GLY A 522 -21.13 14.17 12.12
C GLY A 522 -20.86 15.03 13.35
N SER A 523 -20.63 16.34 13.16
CA SER A 523 -20.26 17.28 14.23
C SER A 523 -21.22 17.27 15.43
N GLU A 524 -22.54 17.23 15.17
CA GLU A 524 -23.54 17.17 16.26
C GLU A 524 -23.43 15.91 17.12
N VAL A 525 -23.12 14.76 16.51
CA VAL A 525 -22.94 13.49 17.22
C VAL A 525 -21.66 13.54 18.06
N ILE A 526 -20.60 14.13 17.51
CA ILE A 526 -19.34 14.35 18.22
C ILE A 526 -19.57 15.21 19.46
N GLU A 527 -20.27 16.35 19.34
CA GLU A 527 -20.56 17.25 20.46
C GLU A 527 -21.33 16.56 21.60
N ARG A 528 -22.29 15.69 21.27
CA ARG A 528 -23.04 14.93 22.28
C ARG A 528 -22.16 13.92 23.00
N TRP A 529 -21.21 13.28 22.32
CA TRP A 529 -20.23 12.39 22.97
C TRP A 529 -19.21 13.15 23.81
N GLU A 530 -18.81 14.35 23.41
CA GLU A 530 -18.00 15.25 24.25
C GLU A 530 -18.76 15.65 25.53
N GLU A 531 -20.08 15.83 25.45
CA GLU A 531 -20.91 16.03 26.65
C GLU A 531 -20.94 14.80 27.56
N VAL A 532 -21.09 13.59 26.99
CA VAL A 532 -20.96 12.33 27.76
C VAL A 532 -19.59 12.26 28.42
N GLU A 533 -18.51 12.56 27.70
CA GLU A 533 -17.14 12.55 28.25
C GLU A 533 -17.03 13.44 29.48
N ARG A 534 -17.53 14.67 29.36
CA ARG A 534 -17.49 15.67 30.44
C ARG A 534 -18.24 15.16 31.66
N LYS A 535 -19.45 14.62 31.48
CA LYS A 535 -20.27 14.09 32.57
C LYS A 535 -19.65 12.86 33.25
N VAL A 536 -18.98 11.99 32.50
CA VAL A 536 -18.24 10.86 33.08
C VAL A 536 -17.05 11.36 33.92
N LYS A 537 -16.25 12.30 33.39
CA LYS A 537 -15.06 12.83 34.07
C LYS A 537 -15.36 13.70 35.29
N HIS A 538 -16.51 14.37 35.33
CA HIS A 538 -16.86 15.32 36.40
C HIS A 538 -17.68 14.69 37.55
N LYS A 539 -17.91 13.37 37.51
CA LYS A 539 -18.63 12.65 38.58
C LYS A 539 -17.88 12.55 39.92
N ASP A 540 -16.62 12.99 39.97
CA ASP A 540 -15.80 13.04 41.19
C ASP A 540 -16.02 14.28 42.08
N ILE A 541 -17.02 15.15 41.81
CA ILE A 541 -17.27 16.40 42.58
C ILE A 541 -18.70 16.53 43.14
N LEU A 542 -19.42 15.43 43.42
CA LEU A 542 -20.69 15.49 44.17
C LEU A 542 -20.76 14.47 45.29
#